data_AF-A0A382X839-F1
#
_entry.id   AF-A0A382X839-F1
#
_cell.length_a   1.000
_cell.length_b   1.000
_cell.length_c   1.000
_cell.angle_alpha   90.00
_cell.angle_beta   90.00
_cell.angle_gamma   90.00
#
_symmetry.space_group_name_H-M   'P 1'
#
loop_
_entity.id
_entity.type
_entity.pdbx_description
1 polymer ?
#
loop_
_entity_poly.entity_id
_entity_poly.type
_entity_poly.pdbx_seq_one_letter_code
_entity_poly.pdbx_strand_id
1 'polypeptide(L)'
;TKKKHPMFKEIINSQELDWKKVIENCLREEGHGICYQKHMVQHMLPNFDREWMLNTINCFLIRKPEEVISSFLKKWPDAQFEDFGFNNQIDLFNFIKNKAGEAPIVIDAFDLANNPEKKLKKLCRKLKIDWDTNMLQWKSGLKPYDGVWATHWYPSVKSSTSFKKTTNKKNYPKTVLNFANQARKAYSELVKYKI
;
A
#
# COMPACT_ATOMS: atom_id res chain seq x y z
N THR A 1 -15.56 10.03 -0.28
CA THR A 1 -15.59 11.33 -0.99
C THR A 1 -16.61 11.39 -2.14
N LYS A 2 -17.31 10.30 -2.51
CA LYS A 2 -18.22 10.23 -3.70
C LYS A 2 -17.56 10.62 -5.04
N LYS A 3 -16.24 10.79 -5.07
CA LYS A 3 -15.48 11.14 -6.28
C LYS A 3 -15.45 9.94 -7.21
N LYS A 4 -15.59 10.20 -8.50
CA LYS A 4 -15.36 9.20 -9.55
C LYS A 4 -13.88 9.22 -9.90
N HIS A 5 -13.14 8.27 -9.35
CA HIS A 5 -11.70 8.13 -9.63
C HIS A 5 -11.48 7.75 -11.10
N PRO A 6 -10.26 7.96 -11.64
CA PRO A 6 -9.90 7.41 -12.95
C PRO A 6 -10.31 5.92 -13.09
N MET A 7 -10.94 5.60 -14.22
CA MET A 7 -11.48 4.27 -14.53
C MET A 7 -12.66 3.81 -13.65
N PHE A 8 -13.42 4.74 -13.06
CA PHE A 8 -14.52 4.42 -12.14
C PHE A 8 -15.50 3.39 -12.69
N LYS A 9 -16.00 3.56 -13.93
CA LYS A 9 -17.02 2.65 -14.48
C LYS A 9 -16.46 1.25 -14.72
N GLU A 10 -15.25 1.19 -15.27
CA GLU A 10 -14.55 -0.06 -15.58
C GLU A 10 -14.23 -0.84 -14.30
N ILE A 11 -13.83 -0.15 -13.23
CA ILE A 11 -13.59 -0.77 -11.93
C ILE A 11 -14.89 -1.32 -11.36
N ILE A 12 -15.95 -0.51 -11.29
CA ILE A 12 -17.24 -0.95 -10.72
C ILE A 12 -17.82 -2.15 -11.50
N ASN A 13 -17.66 -2.18 -12.82
CA ASN A 13 -18.16 -3.27 -13.64
C ASN A 13 -17.33 -4.56 -13.56
N SER A 14 -16.10 -4.50 -13.06
CA SER A 14 -15.17 -5.65 -13.06
C SER A 14 -14.93 -6.27 -11.68
N GLN A 15 -15.37 -5.62 -10.60
CA GLN A 15 -15.05 -6.02 -9.23
C GLN A 15 -16.31 -6.43 -8.45
N GLU A 16 -16.12 -7.25 -7.43
CA GLU A 16 -17.14 -7.52 -6.42
C GLU A 16 -17.45 -6.23 -5.65
N LEU A 17 -18.75 -5.90 -5.54
CA LEU A 17 -19.24 -4.67 -4.92
C LEU A 17 -19.71 -4.91 -3.48
N ASP A 18 -20.01 -6.16 -3.13
CA ASP A 18 -20.31 -6.56 -1.76
C ASP A 18 -19.02 -6.79 -0.98
N TRP A 19 -18.66 -5.80 -0.15
CA TRP A 19 -17.46 -5.86 0.68
C TRP A 19 -17.47 -7.05 1.66
N LYS A 20 -18.64 -7.58 2.04
CA LYS A 20 -18.71 -8.76 2.91
C LYS A 20 -18.21 -10.00 2.19
N LYS A 21 -18.61 -10.19 0.93
CA LYS A 21 -18.07 -11.27 0.07
C LYS A 21 -16.57 -11.10 -0.18
N VAL A 22 -16.09 -9.86 -0.30
CA VAL A 22 -14.65 -9.60 -0.40
C VAL A 22 -13.91 -10.05 0.87
N ILE A 23 -14.45 -9.79 2.06
CA ILE A 23 -13.88 -10.28 3.32
C ILE A 23 -13.90 -11.81 3.38
N GLU A 24 -15.03 -12.44 3.03
CA GLU A 24 -15.12 -13.89 2.97
C GLU A 24 -14.01 -14.46 2.08
N ASN A 25 -13.81 -13.89 0.89
CA ASN A 25 -12.73 -14.27 -0.02
C ASN A 25 -11.33 -14.04 0.57
N CYS A 26 -11.12 -12.95 1.30
CA CYS A 26 -9.86 -12.65 1.99
C CYS A 26 -9.56 -13.64 3.13
N LEU A 27 -10.57 -14.27 3.73
CA LEU A 27 -10.43 -15.22 4.83
C LEU A 27 -10.46 -16.68 4.38
N ARG A 28 -10.65 -16.97 3.09
CA ARG A 28 -10.65 -18.35 2.60
C ARG A 28 -9.28 -18.99 2.82
N GLU A 29 -9.30 -20.21 3.34
CA GLU A 29 -8.12 -21.06 3.53
C GLU A 29 -7.90 -22.03 2.34
N GLU A 30 -8.67 -21.86 1.26
CA GLU A 30 -8.53 -22.66 0.04
C GLU A 30 -7.19 -22.36 -0.68
N GLY A 31 -6.56 -23.42 -1.19
CA GLY A 31 -5.31 -23.34 -1.95
C GLY A 31 -4.09 -23.84 -1.19
N HIS A 32 -2.90 -23.53 -1.71
CA HIS A 32 -1.62 -23.93 -1.13
C HIS A 32 -0.68 -22.73 -1.04
N GLY A 33 0.06 -22.63 0.06
CA GLY A 33 1.06 -21.60 0.28
C GLY A 33 0.50 -20.32 0.93
N ILE A 34 1.09 -19.17 0.59
CA ILE A 34 0.81 -17.89 1.23
C ILE A 34 -0.18 -17.09 0.38
N CYS A 35 -1.29 -16.68 0.98
CA CYS A 35 -2.19 -15.69 0.37
C CYS A 35 -1.67 -14.27 0.66
N TYR A 36 -1.20 -13.58 -0.39
CA TYR A 36 -0.79 -12.18 -0.29
C TYR A 36 -1.92 -11.25 -0.75
N GLN A 37 -2.30 -10.31 0.11
CA GLN A 37 -3.38 -9.36 -0.15
C GLN A 37 -2.85 -7.94 -0.08
N LYS A 38 -3.06 -7.17 -1.15
CA LYS A 38 -2.64 -5.77 -1.21
C LYS A 38 -3.85 -4.86 -1.21
N HIS A 39 -4.03 -4.14 -0.11
CA HIS A 39 -5.13 -3.20 0.08
C HIS A 39 -4.68 -1.73 -0.02
N MET A 40 -5.62 -0.85 -0.38
CA MET A 40 -5.45 0.61 -0.29
C MET A 40 -6.24 1.09 0.92
N VAL A 41 -5.56 1.71 1.88
CA VAL A 41 -6.15 2.08 3.18
C VAL A 41 -7.35 3.02 3.06
N GLN A 42 -7.37 3.91 2.07
CA GLN A 42 -8.49 4.81 1.82
C GLN A 42 -9.73 4.11 1.27
N HIS A 43 -9.63 2.84 0.85
CA HIS A 43 -10.78 2.01 0.45
C HIS A 43 -11.39 1.25 1.63
N MET A 44 -10.75 1.26 2.82
CA MET A 44 -11.31 0.70 4.05
C MET A 44 -12.24 1.72 4.70
N LEU A 45 -13.45 1.84 4.14
CA LEU A 45 -14.45 2.81 4.55
C LEU A 45 -14.81 2.66 6.04
N PRO A 46 -15.21 3.75 6.74
CA PRO A 46 -15.52 3.69 8.17
C PRO A 46 -16.60 2.69 8.55
N ASN A 47 -17.52 2.37 7.64
CA ASN A 47 -18.64 1.45 7.86
C ASN A 47 -18.31 -0.01 7.49
N PHE A 48 -17.12 -0.31 7.00
CA PHE A 48 -16.70 -1.68 6.75
C PHE A 48 -16.15 -2.29 8.03
N ASP A 49 -16.49 -3.56 8.28
CA ASP A 49 -15.87 -4.29 9.37
C ASP A 49 -14.36 -4.42 9.12
N ARG A 50 -13.59 -4.19 10.17
CA ARG A 50 -12.12 -4.23 10.18
C ARG A 50 -11.59 -5.37 11.04
N GLU A 51 -12.42 -6.04 11.83
CA GLU A 51 -11.97 -7.09 12.76
C GLU A 51 -11.43 -8.31 12.01
N TRP A 52 -11.91 -8.59 10.80
CA TRP A 52 -11.35 -9.65 9.95
C TRP A 52 -9.83 -9.51 9.72
N MET A 53 -9.28 -8.29 9.71
CA MET A 53 -7.84 -8.09 9.52
C MET A 53 -7.02 -8.65 10.69
N LEU A 54 -7.62 -8.80 11.87
CA LEU A 54 -6.97 -9.40 13.05
C LEU A 54 -6.71 -10.90 12.85
N ASN A 55 -7.40 -11.55 11.92
CA ASN A 55 -7.17 -12.94 11.53
C ASN A 55 -6.04 -13.09 10.48
N THR A 56 -5.34 -12.00 10.15
CA THR A 56 -4.26 -11.99 9.16
C THR A 56 -3.00 -11.31 9.71
N ILE A 57 -1.86 -11.55 9.08
CA ILE A 57 -0.62 -10.85 9.41
C ILE A 57 -0.54 -9.56 8.59
N ASN A 58 -0.54 -8.41 9.26
CA ASN A 58 -0.62 -7.10 8.61
C ASN A 58 0.75 -6.44 8.44
N CYS A 59 1.01 -5.98 7.22
CA CYS A 59 2.20 -5.19 6.86
C CYS A 59 1.79 -3.83 6.28
N PHE A 60 2.42 -2.76 6.77
CA PHE A 60 2.19 -1.39 6.30
C PHE A 60 3.40 -0.92 5.49
N LEU A 61 3.20 -0.66 4.20
CA LEU A 61 4.17 0.02 3.37
C LEU A 61 3.99 1.54 3.51
N ILE A 62 5.01 2.24 3.98
CA ILE A 62 5.04 3.69 4.09
C ILE A 62 6.03 4.31 3.11
N ARG A 63 5.81 5.57 2.76
CA ARG A 63 6.68 6.34 1.90
C ARG A 63 6.57 7.81 2.27
N LYS A 64 7.66 8.57 2.09
CA LYS A 64 7.69 10.01 2.34
C LYS A 64 6.47 10.71 1.72
N PRO A 65 5.74 11.54 2.48
CA PRO A 65 4.49 12.13 1.99
C PRO A 65 4.65 12.89 0.68
N GLU A 66 5.72 13.68 0.55
CA GLU A 66 6.01 14.49 -0.64
C GLU A 66 6.11 13.61 -1.90
N GLU A 67 6.69 12.42 -1.79
CA GLU A 67 6.84 11.49 -2.91
C GLU A 67 5.51 10.85 -3.32
N VAL A 68 4.70 10.46 -2.34
CA VAL A 68 3.37 9.90 -2.58
C VAL A 68 2.49 10.93 -3.25
N ILE A 69 2.37 12.13 -2.65
CA ILE A 69 1.50 13.20 -3.13
C ILE A 69 1.92 13.66 -4.52
N SER A 70 3.22 13.88 -4.75
CA SER A 70 3.73 14.27 -6.08
C SER A 70 3.44 13.20 -7.14
N SER A 71 3.60 11.91 -6.81
CA SER A 71 3.30 10.83 -7.76
C SER A 71 1.80 10.70 -8.02
N PHE A 72 0.97 10.91 -7.01
CA PHE A 72 -0.47 10.76 -7.08
C PHE A 72 -1.11 11.90 -7.88
N LEU A 73 -0.71 13.16 -7.63
CA LEU A 73 -1.20 14.33 -8.35
C LEU A 73 -0.86 14.32 -9.85
N LYS A 74 0.23 13.64 -10.25
CA LYS A 74 0.53 13.41 -11.68
C LYS A 74 -0.50 12.52 -12.38
N LYS A 75 -1.18 11.65 -11.63
CA LYS A 75 -2.18 10.70 -12.14
C LYS A 75 -3.60 11.17 -11.93
N TRP A 76 -3.80 12.02 -10.93
CA TRP A 76 -5.09 12.63 -10.63
C TRP A 76 -4.89 14.01 -9.98
N PRO A 77 -4.84 15.08 -10.78
CA PRO A 77 -4.57 16.44 -10.30
C PRO A 77 -5.60 16.99 -9.29
N ASP A 78 -6.84 16.51 -9.35
CA ASP A 78 -7.95 16.98 -8.49
C ASP A 78 -8.00 16.28 -7.12
N ALA A 79 -7.04 15.38 -6.85
CA ALA A 79 -6.96 14.69 -5.57
C ALA A 79 -6.79 15.69 -4.41
N GLN A 80 -7.54 15.44 -3.34
CA GLN A 80 -7.48 16.19 -2.09
C GLN A 80 -6.79 15.36 -1.02
N PHE A 81 -6.55 15.96 0.15
CA PHE A 81 -5.74 15.35 1.20
C PHE A 81 -6.22 13.94 1.61
N GLU A 82 -7.54 13.75 1.67
CA GLU A 82 -8.17 12.50 2.08
C GLU A 82 -7.94 11.38 1.06
N ASP A 83 -7.71 11.70 -0.21
CA ASP A 83 -7.52 10.70 -1.27
C ASP A 83 -6.14 10.02 -1.18
N PHE A 84 -5.17 10.65 -0.49
CA PHE A 84 -3.84 10.08 -0.26
C PHE A 84 -3.80 9.03 0.85
N GLY A 85 -4.81 9.00 1.72
CA GLY A 85 -5.00 7.93 2.72
C GLY A 85 -4.06 7.96 3.93
N PHE A 86 -3.32 9.05 4.20
CA PHE A 86 -2.39 9.11 5.34
C PHE A 86 -3.09 8.96 6.69
N ASN A 87 -4.22 9.64 6.88
CA ASN A 87 -5.03 9.50 8.10
C ASN A 87 -5.60 8.08 8.22
N ASN A 88 -6.15 7.55 7.13
CA ASN A 88 -6.65 6.17 7.10
C ASN A 88 -5.55 5.15 7.45
N GLN A 89 -4.31 5.37 6.99
CA GLN A 89 -3.19 4.47 7.27
C GLN A 89 -2.85 4.43 8.76
N ILE A 90 -2.70 5.59 9.41
CA ILE A 90 -2.37 5.64 10.84
C ILE A 90 -3.55 5.16 11.70
N ASP A 91 -4.79 5.46 11.31
CA ASP A 91 -5.99 5.01 12.02
C ASP A 91 -6.10 3.48 11.97
N LEU A 92 -5.88 2.89 10.80
CA LEU A 92 -5.91 1.43 10.65
C LEU A 92 -4.75 0.76 11.39
N PHE A 93 -3.55 1.33 11.32
CA PHE A 93 -2.40 0.84 12.09
C PHE A 93 -2.69 0.83 13.60
N ASN A 94 -3.22 1.93 14.13
CA ASN A 94 -3.55 2.06 15.55
C ASN A 94 -4.68 1.10 15.95
N PHE A 95 -5.70 0.93 15.10
CA PHE A 95 -6.76 -0.04 15.34
C PHE A 95 -6.20 -1.45 15.52
N ILE A 96 -5.38 -1.93 14.56
CA ILE A 96 -4.80 -3.28 14.61
C ILE A 96 -3.86 -3.39 15.82
N LYS A 97 -2.98 -2.41 16.03
CA LYS A 97 -2.05 -2.39 17.16
C LYS A 97 -2.78 -2.50 18.51
N ASN A 98 -3.84 -1.72 18.69
CA ASN A 98 -4.58 -1.68 19.96
C ASN A 98 -5.37 -2.96 20.20
N LYS A 99 -5.94 -3.57 19.14
CA LYS A 99 -6.73 -4.81 19.23
C LYS A 99 -5.85 -6.06 19.37
N ALA A 100 -4.72 -6.11 18.68
CA ALA A 100 -3.80 -7.25 18.72
C ALA A 100 -2.78 -7.18 19.86
N GLY A 101 -2.59 -6.01 20.49
CA GLY A 101 -1.59 -5.80 21.54
C GLY A 101 -0.15 -5.65 21.04
N GLU A 102 0.11 -5.95 19.76
CA GLU A 102 1.40 -5.79 19.10
C GLU A 102 1.27 -4.89 17.86
N ALA A 103 2.31 -4.08 17.60
CA ALA A 103 2.35 -3.22 16.43
C ALA A 103 2.51 -4.04 15.12
N PRO A 104 1.70 -3.75 14.08
CA PRO A 104 1.91 -4.30 12.74
C PRO A 104 3.31 -4.00 12.18
N ILE A 105 3.77 -4.84 11.25
CA ILE A 105 5.08 -4.65 10.62
C ILE A 105 5.01 -3.40 9.73
N VAL A 106 5.99 -2.50 9.86
CA VAL A 106 6.10 -1.32 8.99
C VAL A 106 7.34 -1.43 8.10
N ILE A 107 7.17 -1.22 6.80
CA ILE A 107 8.25 -1.20 5.80
C ILE A 107 8.28 0.18 5.16
N ASP A 108 9.45 0.80 5.15
CA ASP A 108 9.67 2.05 4.42
C ASP A 108 10.10 1.74 2.98
N ALA A 109 9.37 2.30 2.00
CA ALA A 109 9.61 2.08 0.58
C ALA A 109 11.00 2.57 0.12
N PHE A 110 11.53 3.65 0.72
CA PHE A 110 12.86 4.15 0.41
C PHE A 110 13.93 3.21 0.94
N ASP A 111 13.76 2.72 2.17
CA ASP A 111 14.66 1.74 2.78
C ASP A 111 14.69 0.43 1.97
N LEU A 112 13.51 -0.06 1.58
CA LEU A 112 13.34 -1.26 0.75
C LEU A 112 13.99 -1.09 -0.62
N ALA A 113 13.74 0.02 -1.31
CA ALA A 113 14.29 0.24 -2.65
C ALA A 113 15.83 0.36 -2.66
N ASN A 114 16.42 0.88 -1.58
CA ASN A 114 17.87 1.07 -1.50
C ASN A 114 18.63 -0.14 -0.93
N ASN A 115 17.97 -1.01 -0.17
CA ASN A 115 18.56 -2.22 0.42
C ASN A 115 17.57 -3.40 0.41
N PRO A 116 17.11 -3.85 -0.78
CA PRO A 116 15.96 -4.75 -0.89
C PRO A 116 16.21 -6.11 -0.23
N GLU A 117 17.35 -6.74 -0.49
CA GLU A 117 17.69 -8.04 0.09
C GLU A 117 17.69 -8.01 1.62
N LYS A 118 18.37 -7.01 2.22
CA LYS A 118 18.44 -6.84 3.67
C LYS A 118 17.05 -6.65 4.28
N LYS A 119 16.23 -5.80 3.67
CA LYS A 119 14.89 -5.46 4.18
C LYS A 119 13.90 -6.61 4.01
N LEU A 120 13.93 -7.30 2.87
CA LEU A 120 13.07 -8.46 2.62
C LEU A 120 13.47 -9.66 3.48
N LYS A 121 14.76 -9.96 3.70
CA LYS A 121 15.18 -10.98 4.66
C LYS A 121 14.65 -10.71 6.07
N LYS A 122 14.66 -9.44 6.51
CA LYS A 122 14.10 -9.05 7.81
C LYS A 122 12.58 -9.20 7.84
N LEU A 123 11.90 -8.85 6.75
CA LEU A 123 10.45 -9.05 6.60
C LEU A 123 10.09 -10.54 6.66
N CYS A 124 10.75 -11.38 5.88
CA CYS A 124 10.51 -12.83 5.82
C CYS A 124 10.63 -13.47 7.21
N ARG A 125 11.67 -13.13 7.97
CA ARG A 125 11.85 -13.57 9.36
C ARG A 125 10.69 -13.17 10.28
N LYS A 126 10.20 -11.93 10.17
CA LYS A 126 9.06 -11.46 10.97
C LYS A 126 7.74 -12.11 10.56
N LEU A 127 7.57 -12.38 9.28
CA LEU A 127 6.41 -13.10 8.72
C LEU A 127 6.49 -14.62 8.94
N LYS A 128 7.65 -15.14 9.37
CA LYS A 128 7.94 -16.58 9.46
C LYS A 128 7.74 -17.30 8.12
N ILE A 129 8.19 -16.67 7.04
CA ILE A 129 8.21 -17.24 5.69
C ILE A 129 9.65 -17.37 5.20
N ASP A 130 9.87 -18.28 4.26
CA ASP A 130 11.20 -18.48 3.69
C ASP A 130 11.61 -17.31 2.79
N TRP A 131 12.89 -16.96 2.87
CA TRP A 131 13.50 -16.00 1.97
C TRP A 131 13.79 -16.66 0.61
N ASP A 132 13.44 -15.98 -0.48
CA ASP A 132 13.76 -16.38 -1.84
C ASP A 132 14.45 -15.21 -2.58
N THR A 133 15.59 -15.49 -3.23
CA THR A 133 16.30 -14.50 -4.05
C THR A 133 15.47 -14.01 -5.24
N ASN A 134 14.49 -14.80 -5.70
CA ASN A 134 13.52 -14.40 -6.71
C ASN A 134 12.67 -13.20 -6.29
N MET A 135 12.61 -12.85 -4.99
CA MET A 135 11.94 -11.62 -4.55
C MET A 135 12.63 -10.33 -5.03
N LEU A 136 13.87 -10.40 -5.52
CA LEU A 136 14.63 -9.24 -6.00
C LEU A 136 14.42 -8.94 -7.49
N GLN A 137 13.90 -9.90 -8.25
CA GLN A 137 13.74 -9.81 -9.70
C GLN A 137 12.39 -10.37 -10.15
N TRP A 138 11.74 -9.70 -11.10
CA TRP A 138 10.46 -10.13 -11.61
C TRP A 138 10.34 -9.93 -13.12
N LYS A 139 9.45 -10.71 -13.75
CA LYS A 139 9.11 -10.54 -15.16
C LYS A 139 8.30 -9.25 -15.32
N SER A 140 8.75 -8.37 -16.20
CA SER A 140 8.03 -7.16 -16.57
C SER A 140 6.64 -7.46 -17.16
N GLY A 141 5.83 -6.41 -17.31
CA GLY A 141 4.50 -6.50 -17.87
C GLY A 141 3.43 -6.74 -16.81
N LEU A 142 2.25 -6.18 -17.06
CA LEU A 142 1.07 -6.36 -16.22
C LEU A 142 0.65 -7.83 -16.19
N LYS A 143 0.13 -8.26 -15.05
CA LYS A 143 -0.41 -9.59 -14.84
C LYS A 143 -1.93 -9.54 -14.80
N PRO A 144 -2.62 -10.68 -15.04
CA PRO A 144 -4.07 -10.73 -14.98
C PRO A 144 -4.66 -10.19 -13.65
N TYR A 145 -3.92 -10.36 -12.56
CA TYR A 145 -4.31 -9.91 -11.22
C TYR A 145 -4.05 -8.41 -10.93
N ASP A 146 -3.39 -7.67 -11.82
CA ASP A 146 -3.16 -6.23 -11.61
C ASP A 146 -4.43 -5.38 -11.82
N GLY A 147 -5.49 -5.97 -12.37
CA GLY A 147 -6.80 -5.36 -12.54
C GLY A 147 -6.86 -4.31 -13.67
N VAL A 148 -8.09 -3.89 -14.02
CA VAL A 148 -8.34 -2.92 -15.11
C VAL A 148 -7.64 -1.59 -14.87
N TRP A 149 -7.50 -1.17 -13.60
CA TRP A 149 -6.91 0.09 -13.18
C TRP A 149 -5.40 0.19 -13.45
N ALA A 150 -4.69 -0.93 -13.63
CA ALA A 150 -3.25 -0.96 -13.79
C ALA A 150 -2.76 -0.17 -15.02
N THR A 151 -3.58 -0.11 -16.07
CA THR A 151 -3.28 0.65 -17.29
C THR A 151 -3.08 2.15 -17.02
N HIS A 152 -3.84 2.73 -16.09
CA HIS A 152 -3.74 4.13 -15.67
C HIS A 152 -2.70 4.33 -14.57
N TRP A 153 -2.76 3.49 -13.52
CA TRP A 153 -2.04 3.70 -12.27
C TRP A 153 -0.63 3.10 -12.23
N TYR A 154 -0.35 2.03 -12.98
CA TYR A 154 0.89 1.25 -12.87
C TYR A 154 1.76 1.22 -14.14
N PRO A 155 1.98 2.36 -14.83
CA PRO A 155 2.79 2.36 -16.06
C PRO A 155 4.23 1.89 -15.80
N SER A 156 4.78 2.11 -14.60
CA SER A 156 6.13 1.66 -14.24
C SER A 156 6.23 0.15 -14.04
N VAL A 157 5.14 -0.54 -13.71
CA VAL A 157 5.13 -2.01 -13.55
C VAL A 157 5.30 -2.70 -14.89
N LYS A 158 4.86 -2.07 -15.99
CA LYS A 158 5.03 -2.60 -17.34
C LYS A 158 6.50 -2.83 -17.71
N SER A 159 7.43 -2.06 -17.14
CA SER A 159 8.86 -2.12 -17.50
C SER A 159 9.79 -2.41 -16.34
N SER A 160 9.29 -2.52 -15.10
CA SER A 160 10.14 -2.86 -13.96
C SER A 160 10.47 -4.36 -13.95
N THR A 161 11.69 -4.68 -13.56
CA THR A 161 12.18 -6.06 -13.40
C THR A 161 12.94 -6.27 -12.11
N SER A 162 13.24 -5.20 -11.37
CA SER A 162 13.96 -5.22 -10.10
C SER A 162 13.76 -3.89 -9.35
N PHE A 163 14.22 -3.85 -8.10
CA PHE A 163 14.25 -2.62 -7.32
C PHE A 163 15.21 -1.60 -7.94
N LYS A 164 14.75 -0.34 -8.02
CA LYS A 164 15.58 0.79 -8.46
C LYS A 164 15.94 1.64 -7.26
N LYS A 165 17.24 1.83 -7.03
CA LYS A 165 17.74 2.74 -5.99
C LYS A 165 17.15 4.13 -6.19
N THR A 166 16.74 4.74 -5.08
CA THR A 166 16.16 6.08 -5.10
C THR A 166 17.20 7.04 -4.57
N THR A 167 17.82 7.81 -5.46
CA THR A 167 19.01 8.62 -5.12
C THR A 167 18.76 10.12 -5.01
N ASN A 168 17.63 10.63 -5.50
CA ASN A 168 17.53 12.07 -5.77
C ASN A 168 16.67 12.79 -4.74
N LYS A 169 17.27 13.81 -4.11
CA LYS A 169 16.52 14.93 -3.53
C LYS A 169 15.73 15.58 -4.67
N LYS A 170 14.41 15.67 -4.51
CA LYS A 170 13.51 16.33 -5.46
C LYS A 170 13.01 17.61 -4.83
N ASN A 171 12.90 18.65 -5.65
CA ASN A 171 12.14 19.83 -5.31
C ASN A 171 10.66 19.56 -5.58
N TYR A 172 9.80 19.97 -4.65
CA TYR A 172 8.36 19.77 -4.75
C TYR A 172 7.64 21.12 -4.81
N PRO A 173 6.57 21.24 -5.62
CA PRO A 173 5.72 22.42 -5.63
C PRO A 173 5.12 22.71 -4.24
N LYS A 174 4.80 23.99 -3.96
CA LYS A 174 4.20 24.42 -2.69
C LYS A 174 2.92 23.64 -2.34
N THR A 175 2.11 23.31 -3.34
CA THR A 175 0.89 22.49 -3.17
C THR A 175 1.19 21.11 -2.59
N VAL A 176 2.22 20.42 -3.11
CA VAL A 176 2.69 19.13 -2.58
C VAL A 176 3.18 19.27 -1.15
N LEU A 177 3.98 20.31 -0.87
CA LEU A 177 4.52 20.56 0.47
C LEU A 177 3.42 20.85 1.50
N ASN A 178 2.36 21.57 1.11
CA ASN A 178 1.22 21.85 1.97
C ASN A 178 0.48 20.58 2.38
N PHE A 179 0.20 19.67 1.44
CA PHE A 179 -0.40 18.37 1.77
C PHE A 179 0.58 17.48 2.57
N ALA A 180 1.88 17.50 2.23
CA ALA A 180 2.87 16.71 2.94
C ALA A 180 3.01 17.13 4.42
N ASN A 181 2.90 18.43 4.71
CA ASN A 181 2.89 18.94 6.07
C ASN A 181 1.72 18.37 6.90
N GLN A 182 0.52 18.24 6.30
CA GLN A 182 -0.64 17.62 6.96
C GLN A 182 -0.39 16.13 7.27
N ALA A 183 0.27 15.41 6.36
CA ALA A 183 0.60 13.99 6.52
C ALA A 183 1.78 13.72 7.49
N ARG A 184 2.58 14.75 7.82
CA ARG A 184 3.88 14.55 8.49
C ARG A 184 3.74 13.88 9.86
N LYS A 185 2.70 14.22 10.63
CA LYS A 185 2.45 13.59 11.94
C LYS A 185 2.19 12.09 11.79
N ALA A 186 1.23 11.72 10.93
CA ALA A 186 0.87 10.33 10.68
C ALA A 186 2.07 9.50 10.17
N TYR A 187 2.82 10.05 9.21
CA TYR A 187 4.03 9.41 8.69
C TYR A 187 5.10 9.20 9.77
N SER A 188 5.42 10.24 10.55
CA SER A 188 6.45 10.16 11.60
C SER A 188 6.09 9.14 12.70
N GLU A 189 4.81 8.96 13.03
CA GLU A 189 4.39 7.92 13.97
C GLU A 189 4.67 6.51 13.42
N LEU A 190 4.35 6.24 12.16
CA LEU A 190 4.59 4.93 11.54
C LEU A 190 6.09 4.65 11.36
N VAL A 191 6.90 5.67 11.05
CA VAL A 191 8.36 5.53 10.91
C VAL A 191 9.02 4.93 12.16
N LYS A 192 8.48 5.18 13.36
CA LYS A 192 9.02 4.63 14.62
C LYS A 192 8.99 3.09 14.66
N TYR A 193 8.13 2.45 13.87
CA TYR A 193 7.95 1.01 13.84
C TYR A 193 8.64 0.34 12.64
N LYS A 194 9.33 1.11 11.79
CA LYS A 194 9.91 0.56 10.57
C LYS A 194 11.02 -0.45 10.85
N ILE A 195 11.05 -1.52 10.06
CA ILE A 195 12.08 -2.56 10.13
C ILE A 195 13.24 -2.26 9.19
#